data_AF-A0A0D2R9P8-F1
#
_entry.id   AF-A0A0D2R9P8-F1
#
_cell.length_a   1.000
_cell.length_b   1.000
_cell.length_c   1.000
_cell.angle_alpha   90.00
_cell.angle_beta   90.00
_cell.angle_gamma   90.00
#
_symmetry.space_group_name_H-M   'P 1'
#
loop_
_entity.id
_entity.type
_entity.pdbx_description
1 polymer ?
#
loop_
_entity_poly.entity_id
_entity_poly.type
_entity_poly.pdbx_seq_one_letter_code
_entity_poly.pdbx_strand_id
1 'polypeptide(L)'
;MALFLCVLFLLLSSASACDRCLHQSKAAYFSKASALSAGACGYGSLALGLSGGHLAAGVSSLYKDGAGCGACFQIRCKNSTLCSSEGTRITLTDLNHNNETDFVLSSRAFMAMANKGMGRDILKLGIVDVEYKRIPCEYKNQNLAVRVEESSQKPNYLAIKLMYQGGQTEVVAMDVAQVSLFSPRVFKL
;
A
#
# COMPACT_ATOMS: atom_id res chain seq x y z
N MET A 1 6.34 7.97 44.76
CA MET A 1 5.28 8.45 43.84
C MET A 1 5.79 8.85 42.46
N ALA A 2 6.89 9.61 42.33
CA ALA A 2 7.45 10.00 41.02
C ALA A 2 7.90 8.81 40.14
N LEU A 3 8.49 7.76 40.74
CA LEU A 3 8.93 6.57 40.01
C LEU A 3 7.76 5.77 39.39
N PHE A 4 6.64 5.68 40.11
CA PHE A 4 5.44 4.98 39.65
C PHE A 4 4.73 5.74 38.52
N LEU A 5 4.72 7.08 38.57
CA LEU A 5 4.20 7.95 37.50
C LEU A 5 5.06 7.88 36.23
N CYS A 6 6.38 7.73 36.38
CA CYS A 6 7.31 7.58 35.27
C CYS A 6 7.16 6.21 34.56
N VAL A 7 6.96 5.14 35.33
CA VAL A 7 6.65 3.80 34.79
C VAL A 7 5.30 3.77 34.09
N LEU A 8 4.29 4.48 34.61
CA LEU A 8 2.99 4.62 33.94
C LEU A 8 3.12 5.35 32.60
N PHE A 9 3.91 6.43 32.53
CA PHE A 9 4.16 7.18 31.29
C PHE A 9 4.92 6.37 30.24
N LEU A 10 5.84 5.50 30.67
CA LEU A 10 6.58 4.58 29.79
C LEU A 10 5.67 3.47 29.23
N LEU A 11 4.70 2.96 30.01
CA LEU A 11 3.73 1.97 29.57
C LEU A 11 2.67 2.55 28.61
N LEU A 12 2.31 3.83 28.74
CA LEU A 12 1.45 4.53 27.79
C LEU A 12 2.16 4.85 26.45
N SER A 13 3.49 4.96 26.46
CA SER A 13 4.29 5.30 25.26
C SER A 13 4.47 4.13 24.28
N SER A 14 4.26 2.88 24.72
CA SER A 14 4.33 1.71 23.83
C SER A 14 3.11 1.52 22.92
N ALA A 15 2.09 2.40 23.02
CA ALA A 15 1.03 2.50 22.02
C ALA A 15 1.48 3.27 20.75
N SER A 16 2.78 3.29 20.47
CA SER A 16 3.29 3.61 19.14
C SER A 16 2.60 2.70 18.12
N ALA A 17 1.85 3.31 17.19
CA ALA A 17 1.19 2.63 16.08
C ALA A 17 2.16 1.63 15.45
N CYS A 18 1.93 0.35 15.75
CA CYS A 18 2.83 -0.72 15.36
C CYS A 18 2.50 -1.11 13.92
N ASP A 19 3.33 -0.65 12.98
CA ASP A 19 3.23 -0.94 11.55
C ASP A 19 3.23 -2.45 11.26
N ARG A 20 3.82 -3.26 12.14
CA ARG A 20 3.91 -4.72 12.02
C ARG A 20 2.79 -5.48 12.74
N CYS A 21 1.95 -4.78 13.48
CA CYS A 21 0.89 -5.42 14.25
C CYS A 21 -0.27 -5.83 13.35
N LEU A 22 -1.00 -6.84 13.80
CA LEU A 22 -2.19 -7.30 13.11
C LEU A 22 -3.34 -6.34 13.44
N HIS A 23 -3.92 -5.76 12.39
CA HIS A 23 -5.07 -4.88 12.49
C HIS A 23 -6.32 -5.63 12.03
N GLN A 24 -7.45 -5.34 12.66
CA GLN A 24 -8.75 -5.89 12.27
C GLN A 24 -9.57 -4.77 11.63
N SER A 25 -10.23 -5.07 10.52
CA SER A 25 -11.07 -4.10 9.82
C SER A 25 -12.07 -4.79 8.90
N LYS A 26 -12.66 -4.03 7.97
CA LYS A 26 -13.52 -4.50 6.90
C LYS A 26 -12.91 -4.16 5.55
N ALA A 27 -13.13 -5.05 4.58
CA ALA A 27 -12.78 -4.79 3.19
C ALA A 27 -14.01 -5.00 2.30
N ALA A 28 -14.15 -4.12 1.31
CA ALA A 28 -15.06 -4.30 0.18
C ALA A 28 -14.25 -4.62 -1.08
N TYR A 29 -14.94 -4.79 -2.21
CA TYR A 29 -14.29 -4.85 -3.52
C TYR A 29 -14.96 -3.98 -4.55
N PHE A 30 -14.19 -3.59 -5.55
CA PHE A 30 -14.69 -2.92 -6.74
C PHE A 30 -14.52 -3.81 -7.98
N SER A 31 -15.58 -3.95 -8.76
CA SER A 31 -15.61 -4.81 -9.95
C SER A 31 -14.75 -4.28 -11.09
N LYS A 32 -14.53 -2.96 -11.15
CA LYS A 32 -13.69 -2.32 -12.17
C LYS A 32 -12.28 -2.11 -11.65
N ALA A 33 -11.41 -3.11 -11.83
CA ALA A 33 -9.99 -3.03 -11.44
C ALA A 33 -9.23 -1.85 -12.09
N SER A 34 -9.71 -1.33 -13.22
CA SER A 34 -9.15 -0.13 -13.87
C SER A 34 -9.25 1.13 -13.01
N ALA A 35 -10.26 1.25 -12.15
CA ALA A 35 -10.41 2.38 -11.24
C ALA A 35 -9.23 2.46 -10.26
N LEU A 36 -8.85 1.32 -9.67
CA LEU A 36 -7.70 1.23 -8.76
C LEU A 36 -6.36 1.38 -9.47
N SER A 37 -6.31 1.10 -10.78
CA SER A 37 -5.10 1.30 -11.58
C SER A 37 -4.88 2.79 -11.89
N ALA A 38 -5.94 3.52 -12.19
CA ALA A 38 -5.94 4.97 -12.37
C ALA A 38 -6.17 5.76 -11.06
N GLY A 39 -5.91 5.13 -9.91
CA GLY A 39 -6.18 5.69 -8.59
C GLY A 39 -5.30 6.88 -8.21
N ALA A 40 -5.52 7.42 -7.01
CA ALA A 40 -4.86 8.60 -6.46
C ALA A 40 -3.31 8.52 -6.47
N CYS A 41 -2.71 7.32 -6.45
CA CYS A 41 -1.26 7.16 -6.56
C CYS A 41 -0.71 7.37 -7.97
N GLY A 42 -1.57 7.50 -8.99
CA GLY A 42 -1.20 7.85 -10.35
C GLY A 42 -0.45 6.77 -11.14
N TYR A 43 -0.37 5.52 -10.67
CA TYR A 43 0.39 4.46 -11.37
C TYR A 43 -0.16 4.12 -12.77
N GLY A 44 -1.44 4.37 -13.02
CA GLY A 44 -2.11 4.03 -14.27
C GLY A 44 -2.08 2.53 -14.53
N SER A 45 -1.97 2.14 -15.80
CA SER A 45 -1.89 0.72 -16.18
C SER A 45 -0.70 -0.03 -15.57
N LEU A 46 0.36 0.69 -15.15
CA LEU A 46 1.52 0.08 -14.50
C LEU A 46 1.22 -0.47 -13.11
N ALA A 47 0.13 -0.04 -12.46
CA ALA A 47 -0.28 -0.54 -11.15
C ALA A 47 -0.38 -2.08 -11.15
N LEU A 48 -0.88 -2.66 -12.25
CA LEU A 48 -1.01 -4.12 -12.41
C LEU A 48 0.33 -4.85 -12.26
N GLY A 49 1.44 -4.22 -12.66
CA GLY A 49 2.78 -4.78 -12.56
C GLY A 49 3.35 -4.79 -11.13
N LEU A 50 2.77 -4.04 -10.19
CA LEU A 50 3.25 -4.01 -8.80
C LEU A 50 2.89 -5.31 -8.05
N SER A 51 1.66 -5.81 -8.23
CA SER A 51 1.17 -6.98 -7.47
C SER A 51 0.41 -7.98 -8.32
N GLY A 52 0.64 -8.00 -9.65
CA GLY A 52 -0.12 -8.86 -10.56
C GLY A 52 -1.61 -8.53 -10.58
N GLY A 53 -1.96 -7.27 -10.33
CA GLY A 53 -3.34 -6.78 -10.23
C GLY A 53 -4.02 -7.03 -8.89
N HIS A 54 -3.28 -7.36 -7.82
CA HIS A 54 -3.80 -7.37 -6.45
C HIS A 54 -3.74 -5.95 -5.86
N LEU A 55 -4.61 -5.08 -6.35
CA LEU A 55 -4.63 -3.66 -6.01
C LEU A 55 -5.64 -3.36 -4.90
N ALA A 56 -5.40 -2.27 -4.17
CA ALA A 56 -6.29 -1.77 -3.14
C ALA A 56 -6.32 -0.24 -3.08
N ALA A 57 -7.50 0.31 -2.80
CA ALA A 57 -7.67 1.63 -2.22
C ALA A 57 -7.70 1.50 -0.70
N GLY A 58 -7.08 2.42 0.02
CA GLY A 58 -7.05 2.42 1.47
C GLY A 58 -7.50 3.76 2.03
N VAL A 59 -8.06 3.76 3.25
CA VAL A 59 -8.48 4.99 3.93
C VAL A 59 -7.32 5.97 4.14
N SER A 60 -7.64 7.22 4.46
CA SER A 60 -6.67 8.31 4.62
C SER A 60 -5.48 7.96 5.54
N SER A 61 -5.70 7.22 6.64
CA SER A 61 -4.63 6.79 7.55
C SER A 61 -3.63 5.80 6.94
N LEU A 62 -4.04 5.04 5.92
CA LEU A 62 -3.20 4.13 5.15
C LEU A 62 -2.56 4.83 3.94
N TYR A 63 -3.33 5.71 3.29
CA TYR A 63 -2.88 6.49 2.14
C TYR A 63 -1.83 7.55 2.51
N LYS A 64 -1.94 8.15 3.70
CA LYS A 64 -1.00 9.12 4.27
C LYS A 64 -0.64 10.25 3.30
N ASP A 65 -1.64 10.88 2.72
CA ASP A 65 -1.47 11.95 1.72
C ASP A 65 -0.54 11.57 0.55
N GLY A 66 -0.51 10.27 0.20
CA GLY A 66 0.30 9.71 -0.88
C GLY A 66 1.59 9.04 -0.41
N ALA A 67 2.05 9.25 0.83
CA ALA A 67 3.23 8.57 1.37
C ALA A 67 3.04 7.05 1.50
N GLY A 68 1.79 6.59 1.58
CA GLY A 68 1.43 5.17 1.58
C GLY A 68 1.38 4.54 0.18
N CYS A 69 1.50 5.32 -0.90
CA CYS A 69 1.44 4.78 -2.25
C CYS A 69 2.53 3.74 -2.50
N GLY A 70 2.13 2.59 -3.04
CA GLY A 70 3.03 1.47 -3.28
C GLY A 70 3.27 0.59 -2.04
N ALA A 71 2.75 0.94 -0.86
CA ALA A 71 2.87 0.11 0.33
C ALA A 71 2.19 -1.26 0.16
N CYS A 72 2.82 -2.31 0.72
CA CYS A 72 2.32 -3.67 0.64
C CYS A 72 1.71 -4.14 1.96
N PHE A 73 0.60 -4.87 1.85
CA PHE A 73 -0.09 -5.45 3.00
C PHE A 73 -0.37 -6.92 2.75
N GLN A 74 -0.24 -7.74 3.80
CA GLN A 74 -0.87 -9.04 3.85
C GLN A 74 -2.27 -8.85 4.40
N ILE A 75 -3.29 -9.32 3.68
CA ILE A 75 -4.70 -9.21 4.08
C ILE A 75 -5.38 -10.57 3.98
N ARG A 76 -6.13 -10.97 5.01
CA ARG A 76 -6.94 -12.20 5.02
C ARG A 76 -8.33 -11.90 5.55
N CYS A 77 -9.33 -12.64 5.09
CA CYS A 77 -10.67 -12.55 5.66
C CYS A 77 -10.86 -13.55 6.82
N LYS A 78 -11.75 -13.23 7.75
CA LYS A 78 -11.88 -13.96 9.04
C LYS A 78 -12.76 -15.22 8.97
N ASN A 79 -13.60 -15.36 7.94
CA ASN A 79 -14.49 -16.52 7.83
C ASN A 79 -13.71 -17.77 7.42
N SER A 80 -13.30 -18.61 8.38
CA SER A 80 -12.46 -19.79 8.14
C SER A 80 -13.05 -20.84 7.19
N THR A 81 -14.37 -20.84 6.97
CA THR A 81 -15.00 -21.78 6.02
C THR A 81 -14.80 -21.34 4.57
N LEU A 82 -14.69 -20.03 4.32
CA LEU A 82 -14.54 -19.44 2.99
C LEU A 82 -13.11 -18.94 2.70
N CYS A 83 -12.42 -18.49 3.73
CA CYS A 83 -11.16 -17.77 3.65
C CYS A 83 -9.95 -18.68 3.81
N SER A 84 -8.92 -18.41 3.02
CA SER A 84 -7.60 -18.98 3.24
C SER A 84 -6.97 -18.36 4.49
N SER A 85 -6.26 -19.18 5.28
CA SER A 85 -5.52 -18.72 6.46
C SER A 85 -4.34 -17.80 6.10
N GLU A 86 -3.77 -18.00 4.92
CA GLU A 86 -2.68 -17.19 4.34
C GLU A 86 -3.20 -15.79 3.93
N GLY A 87 -4.38 -15.73 3.31
CA GLY A 87 -4.88 -14.52 2.66
C GLY A 87 -4.13 -14.19 1.37
N THR A 88 -3.97 -12.91 1.07
CA THR A 88 -3.27 -12.43 -0.14
C THR A 88 -2.43 -11.18 0.13
N ARG A 89 -1.46 -10.93 -0.75
CA ARG A 89 -0.66 -9.70 -0.76
C ARG A 89 -1.33 -8.67 -1.66
N ILE A 90 -1.48 -7.45 -1.15
CA ILE A 90 -2.02 -6.32 -1.92
C ILE A 90 -1.04 -5.15 -1.93
N THR A 91 -1.17 -4.30 -2.95
CA THR A 91 -0.46 -3.02 -3.03
C THR A 91 -1.46 -1.88 -3.00
N LEU A 92 -1.17 -0.87 -2.18
CA LEU A 92 -1.96 0.34 -2.08
C LEU A 92 -1.71 1.24 -3.30
N THR A 93 -2.74 1.49 -4.10
CA THR A 93 -2.63 2.27 -5.35
C THR A 93 -3.65 3.40 -5.45
N ASP A 94 -4.52 3.54 -4.45
CA ASP A 94 -5.61 4.50 -4.48
C ASP A 94 -6.05 4.91 -3.06
N LEU A 95 -6.85 5.97 -2.98
CA LEU A 95 -7.44 6.50 -1.76
C LEU A 95 -8.91 6.05 -1.67
N ASN A 96 -9.27 5.45 -0.55
CA ASN A 96 -10.67 5.20 -0.20
C ASN A 96 -11.19 6.37 0.64
N HIS A 97 -12.20 7.08 0.12
CA HIS A 97 -12.88 8.16 0.82
C HIS A 97 -14.00 7.68 1.76
N ASN A 98 -14.35 6.38 1.72
CA ASN A 98 -15.37 5.81 2.60
C ASN A 98 -14.75 5.41 3.96
N ASN A 99 -15.48 5.66 5.04
CA ASN A 99 -15.10 5.32 6.41
C ASN A 99 -15.68 3.97 6.88
N GLU A 100 -16.49 3.28 6.08
CA GLU A 100 -17.10 1.99 6.43
C GLU A 100 -16.14 0.80 6.30
N THR A 101 -15.11 0.93 5.44
CA THR A 101 -14.12 -0.12 5.17
C THR A 101 -12.74 0.51 5.06
N ASP A 102 -11.72 -0.09 5.68
CA ASP A 102 -10.36 0.44 5.53
C ASP A 102 -9.82 0.20 4.12
N PHE A 103 -10.30 -0.85 3.46
CA PHE A 103 -9.84 -1.26 2.14
C PHE A 103 -10.97 -1.48 1.15
N VAL A 104 -10.76 -1.01 -0.08
CA VAL A 104 -11.52 -1.44 -1.26
C VAL A 104 -10.56 -2.17 -2.19
N LEU A 105 -10.75 -3.47 -2.34
CA LEU A 105 -9.85 -4.33 -3.10
C LEU A 105 -10.30 -4.46 -4.56
N SER A 106 -9.35 -4.74 -5.45
CA SER A 106 -9.68 -5.29 -6.77
C SER A 106 -10.40 -6.63 -6.61
N SER A 107 -11.36 -6.97 -7.50
CA SER A 107 -12.01 -8.28 -7.46
C SER A 107 -11.02 -9.45 -7.45
N ARG A 108 -9.87 -9.32 -8.13
CA ARG A 108 -8.80 -10.32 -8.11
C ARG A 108 -8.23 -10.50 -6.70
N ALA A 109 -7.85 -9.40 -6.03
CA ALA A 109 -7.38 -9.46 -4.64
C ALA A 109 -8.44 -10.00 -3.68
N PHE A 110 -9.69 -9.56 -3.85
CA PHE A 110 -10.77 -9.98 -2.97
C PHE A 110 -11.03 -11.50 -3.07
N MET A 111 -11.09 -12.03 -4.29
CA MET A 111 -11.20 -13.48 -4.51
C MET A 111 -9.98 -14.26 -4.00
N ALA A 112 -8.78 -13.68 -4.07
CA ALA A 112 -7.55 -14.34 -3.64
C ALA A 112 -7.47 -14.54 -2.12
N MET A 113 -8.31 -13.86 -1.32
CA MET A 113 -8.43 -14.14 0.11
C MET A 113 -9.19 -15.45 0.39
N ALA A 114 -9.99 -15.94 -0.57
CA ALA A 114 -10.79 -17.14 -0.40
C ALA A 114 -9.98 -18.43 -0.64
N ASN A 115 -10.50 -19.54 -0.10
CA ASN A 115 -10.03 -20.87 -0.42
C ASN A 115 -10.18 -21.16 -1.92
N LYS A 116 -9.35 -22.07 -2.43
CA LYS A 116 -9.37 -22.46 -3.85
C LYS A 116 -10.78 -22.89 -4.27
N GLY A 117 -11.33 -22.25 -5.30
CA GLY A 117 -12.68 -22.50 -5.81
C GLY A 117 -13.77 -21.62 -5.19
N MET A 118 -13.53 -20.98 -4.04
CA MET A 118 -14.52 -20.18 -3.30
C MET A 118 -14.48 -18.67 -3.63
N GLY A 119 -13.71 -18.27 -4.64
CA GLY A 119 -13.57 -16.87 -5.04
C GLY A 119 -14.91 -16.21 -5.41
N ARG A 120 -15.81 -16.94 -6.08
CA ARG A 120 -17.15 -16.41 -6.38
C ARG A 120 -18.02 -16.29 -5.13
N ASP A 121 -17.83 -17.16 -4.15
CA ASP A 121 -18.63 -17.16 -2.93
C ASP A 121 -18.27 -16.01 -2.02
N ILE A 122 -16.97 -15.68 -1.89
CA ILE A 122 -16.57 -14.49 -1.14
C ILE A 122 -17.11 -13.20 -1.80
N LEU A 123 -17.13 -13.11 -3.14
CA LEU A 123 -17.68 -11.94 -3.85
C LEU A 123 -19.17 -11.69 -3.57
N LYS A 124 -19.95 -12.74 -3.25
CA LYS A 124 -21.37 -12.60 -2.90
C LYS A 124 -21.58 -11.91 -1.56
N LEU A 125 -20.57 -11.89 -0.68
CA LEU A 125 -20.65 -11.23 0.63
C LEU A 125 -20.57 -9.70 0.51
N GLY A 126 -19.94 -9.18 -0.55
CA GLY A 126 -19.76 -7.74 -0.77
C GLY A 126 -18.71 -7.12 0.14
N ILE A 127 -18.96 -7.16 1.46
CA ILE A 127 -18.07 -6.69 2.52
C ILE A 127 -17.72 -7.86 3.44
N VAL A 128 -16.45 -7.98 3.79
CA VAL A 128 -15.98 -9.03 4.71
C VAL A 128 -15.11 -8.44 5.82
N ASP A 129 -15.18 -9.05 7.00
CA ASP A 129 -14.23 -8.76 8.07
C ASP A 129 -12.85 -9.33 7.71
N VAL A 130 -11.82 -8.51 7.87
CA VAL A 130 -10.45 -8.81 7.49
C VAL A 130 -9.50 -8.57 8.64
N GLU A 131 -8.35 -9.23 8.54
CA GLU A 131 -7.16 -8.92 9.30
C GLU A 131 -6.05 -8.57 8.32
N TYR A 132 -5.31 -7.50 8.61
CA TYR A 132 -4.22 -7.07 7.76
C TYR A 132 -3.00 -6.64 8.56
N LYS A 133 -1.84 -6.68 7.91
CA LYS A 133 -0.58 -6.14 8.45
C LYS A 133 0.26 -5.60 7.31
N ARG A 134 1.04 -4.55 7.58
CA ARG A 134 2.02 -4.05 6.61
C ARG A 134 3.17 -5.05 6.50
N ILE A 135 3.60 -5.31 5.26
CA ILE A 135 4.69 -6.24 4.95
C ILE A 135 5.71 -5.60 4.02
N PRO A 136 6.95 -6.09 3.94
CA PRO A 136 7.88 -5.68 2.91
C PRO A 136 7.33 -5.93 1.50
N CYS A 137 7.48 -4.96 0.61
CA CYS A 137 7.26 -5.14 -0.82
C CYS A 137 8.43 -5.90 -1.44
N GLU A 138 8.13 -6.93 -2.24
CA GLU A 138 9.11 -7.76 -2.94
C GLU A 138 8.79 -7.77 -4.43
N TYR A 139 9.65 -7.16 -5.23
CA TYR A 139 9.52 -7.13 -6.68
C TYR A 139 10.63 -7.99 -7.30
N LYS A 140 10.30 -9.24 -7.64
CA LYS A 140 11.26 -10.16 -8.27
C LYS A 140 11.71 -9.59 -9.62
N ASN A 141 13.01 -9.56 -9.86
CA ASN A 141 13.63 -9.10 -11.11
C ASN A 141 13.34 -7.64 -11.47
N GLN A 142 12.95 -6.80 -10.50
CA GLN A 142 12.76 -5.37 -10.70
C GLN A 142 13.62 -4.61 -9.70
N ASN A 143 14.20 -3.51 -10.14
CA ASN A 143 14.85 -2.53 -9.28
C ASN A 143 13.93 -1.33 -9.09
N LEU A 144 14.23 -0.52 -8.06
CA LEU A 144 13.61 0.80 -7.93
C LEU A 144 13.77 1.56 -9.25
N ALA A 145 12.66 2.05 -9.79
CA ALA A 145 12.64 2.80 -11.03
C ALA A 145 12.05 4.19 -10.78
N VAL A 146 12.67 5.20 -11.41
CA VAL A 146 12.18 6.58 -11.42
C VAL A 146 11.61 6.84 -12.81
N ARG A 147 10.33 7.18 -12.88
CA ARG A 147 9.65 7.50 -14.14
C ARG A 147 9.34 8.98 -14.20
N VAL A 148 9.66 9.61 -15.33
CA VAL A 148 9.23 10.98 -15.65
C VAL A 148 7.79 10.95 -16.14
N GLU A 149 6.96 11.78 -15.54
CA GLU A 149 5.54 11.91 -15.87
C GLU A 149 5.35 12.75 -17.12
N GLU A 150 4.32 12.41 -17.91
CA GLU A 150 3.94 13.13 -19.14
C GLU A 150 3.58 14.59 -18.88
N SER A 151 3.15 14.92 -17.66
CA SER A 151 2.89 16.30 -17.24
C SER A 151 4.15 17.15 -17.07
N SER A 152 5.35 16.56 -17.10
CA SER A 152 6.62 17.28 -17.03
C SER A 152 6.81 18.20 -18.22
N GLN A 153 7.26 19.44 -17.95
CA GLN A 153 7.45 20.46 -18.97
C GLN A 153 8.85 21.06 -18.84
N LYS A 154 9.76 20.65 -19.72
CA LYS A 154 11.11 21.24 -19.79
C LYS A 154 11.02 22.72 -20.23
N PRO A 155 11.76 23.65 -19.60
CA PRO A 155 12.76 23.43 -18.54
C PRO A 155 12.23 23.60 -17.10
N ASN A 156 10.97 23.99 -16.92
CA ASN A 156 10.52 24.59 -15.67
C ASN A 156 9.79 23.63 -14.71
N TYR A 157 9.38 22.45 -15.18
CA TYR A 157 8.59 21.52 -14.38
C TYR A 157 9.02 20.08 -14.61
N LEU A 158 9.36 19.40 -13.52
CA LEU A 158 9.69 17.98 -13.50
C LEU A 158 8.75 17.30 -12.52
N ALA A 159 7.93 16.39 -13.03
CA ALA A 159 7.13 15.48 -12.24
C ALA A 159 7.68 14.06 -12.42
N ILE A 160 7.96 13.38 -11.31
CA ILE A 160 8.46 12.01 -11.32
C ILE A 160 7.65 11.14 -10.38
N LYS A 161 7.64 9.83 -10.65
CA LYS A 161 7.12 8.83 -9.72
C LYS A 161 8.10 7.70 -9.52
N LEU A 162 8.03 7.12 -8.33
CA LEU A 162 8.79 5.95 -7.96
C LEU A 162 7.98 4.68 -8.21
N MET A 163 8.62 3.70 -8.81
CA MET A 163 8.08 2.39 -9.13
C MET A 163 8.95 1.33 -8.45
N TYR A 164 8.33 0.23 -8.01
CA TYR A 164 9.03 -0.93 -7.47
C TYR A 164 9.92 -0.63 -6.25
N GLN A 165 9.51 0.29 -5.37
CA GLN A 165 10.20 0.53 -4.11
C GLN A 165 10.08 -0.69 -3.20
N GLY A 166 11.16 -1.47 -3.09
CA GLY A 166 11.21 -2.64 -2.21
C GLY A 166 11.23 -2.30 -0.72
N GLY A 167 10.94 -3.30 0.09
CA GLY A 167 11.03 -3.22 1.55
C GLY A 167 9.76 -2.66 2.22
N GLN A 168 9.86 -2.33 3.50
CA GLN A 168 8.77 -1.83 4.33
C GLN A 168 9.05 -0.37 4.72
N THR A 169 9.30 0.49 3.74
CA THR A 169 9.73 1.88 3.94
C THR A 169 8.79 2.86 3.23
N GLU A 170 8.85 4.12 3.62
CA GLU A 170 8.13 5.23 2.97
C GLU A 170 9.18 6.19 2.42
N VAL A 171 8.96 6.77 1.25
CA VAL A 171 9.83 7.83 0.75
C VAL A 171 9.40 9.15 1.38
N VAL A 172 10.25 9.70 2.24
CA VAL A 172 9.96 10.92 3.00
C VAL A 172 10.60 12.17 2.38
N ALA A 173 11.57 12.00 1.50
CA ALA A 173 12.28 13.09 0.83
C ALA A 173 12.84 12.61 -0.52
N MET A 174 12.96 13.55 -1.47
CA MET A 174 13.63 13.34 -2.75
C MET A 174 14.43 14.58 -3.10
N ASP A 175 15.74 14.42 -3.30
CA ASP A 175 16.63 15.49 -3.72
C ASP A 175 17.04 15.30 -5.18
N VAL A 176 17.02 16.39 -5.95
CA VAL A 176 17.48 16.40 -7.34
C VAL A 176 18.61 17.41 -7.45
N ALA A 177 19.75 17.00 -7.99
CA ALA A 177 20.86 17.89 -8.28
C ALA A 177 21.26 17.81 -9.75
N GLN A 178 21.56 18.96 -10.33
CA GLN A 178 22.10 19.04 -11.68
C GLN A 178 23.57 18.65 -11.65
N VAL A 179 23.94 17.64 -12.44
CA VAL A 179 25.35 17.29 -12.64
C VAL A 179 25.93 18.24 -13.68
N SER A 180 26.88 19.08 -13.26
CA SER A 180 27.75 19.81 -14.18
C SER A 180 29.01 18.99 -14.42
N LEU A 181 29.53 18.99 -15.67
CA LEU A 181 30.77 18.30 -16.03
C LEU A 181 32.00 18.76 -15.23
N PHE A 182 31.89 19.84 -14.46
CA PHE A 182 32.94 20.41 -13.62
C PHE A 182 32.80 20.08 -12.11
N SER A 183 31.75 19.37 -11.68
CA SER A 183 31.60 18.95 -10.28
C SER A 183 30.81 17.64 -10.16
N PRO A 184 31.48 16.48 -10.21
CA PRO A 184 30.80 15.19 -10.06
C PRO A 184 30.47 14.98 -8.58
N ARG A 185 29.28 15.42 -8.14
CA ARG A 185 28.74 14.96 -6.85
C ARG A 185 28.17 13.56 -7.03
N VAL A 186 28.80 12.61 -6.36
CA VAL A 186 28.29 11.24 -6.20
C VAL A 186 27.08 11.29 -5.28
N PHE A 187 25.91 10.88 -5.78
CA PHE A 187 24.73 10.72 -4.94
C PHE A 187 24.87 9.47 -4.06
N LYS A 188 24.61 9.64 -2.76
CA LYS A 188 24.26 8.54 -1.86
C LYS A 188 22.75 8.57 -1.68
N LEU A 189 22.10 7.49 -2.08
CA LEU A 189 20.74 7.13 -1.62
C LEU A 189 20.80 6.69 -0.15
#